data_AF-A0A349K4J4-F1
#
_entry.id   AF-A0A349K4J4-F1
#
_cell.length_a   1.000
_cell.length_b   1.000
_cell.length_c   1.000
_cell.angle_alpha   90.00
_cell.angle_beta   90.00
_cell.angle_gamma   90.00
#
_symmetry.space_group_name_H-M   'P 1'
#
loop_
_entity.id
_entity.type
_entity.pdbx_description
1 polymer ?
#
loop_
_entity_poly.entity_id
_entity_poly.type
_entity_poly.pdbx_seq_one_letter_code
_entity_poly.pdbx_strand_id
1 'polypeptide(L)'
;MILGVTMVVALGLGFGVWKWVTREKPSYESAFVEYVWIDYPAGNMLETVDFGGDRMDSILRERKAGYLAGVTSRGDPPEVVEVELAVDLDALETKVLVEEFKGMGLVPKEATFESGTYPRSGLLD
;
A
#
# COMPACT_ATOMS: atom_id res chain seq x y z
N MET A 1 -29.84 -48.62 -6.78
CA MET A 1 -28.89 -48.10 -5.76
C MET A 1 -27.69 -47.34 -6.36
N ILE A 2 -27.60 -47.13 -7.69
CA ILE A 2 -26.44 -46.50 -8.34
C ILE A 2 -26.67 -44.99 -8.63
N LEU A 3 -27.92 -44.59 -8.90
CA LEU A 3 -28.31 -43.20 -9.18
C LEU A 3 -28.09 -42.22 -8.01
N GLY A 4 -28.25 -42.68 -6.76
CA GLY A 4 -28.06 -41.82 -5.58
C GLY A 4 -26.60 -41.46 -5.34
N VAL A 5 -25.67 -42.37 -5.64
CA VAL A 5 -24.22 -42.18 -5.44
C VAL A 5 -23.66 -41.19 -6.47
N THR A 6 -24.12 -41.26 -7.72
CA THR A 6 -23.68 -40.34 -8.78
C THR A 6 -24.11 -38.91 -8.52
N MET A 7 -25.29 -38.70 -7.95
CA MET A 7 -25.79 -37.36 -7.61
C MET A 7 -25.02 -36.73 -6.43
N VAL A 8 -24.67 -37.53 -5.42
CA VAL A 8 -23.84 -37.07 -4.28
C VAL A 8 -22.44 -36.68 -4.72
N VAL A 9 -21.84 -37.43 -5.65
CA VAL A 9 -20.51 -37.11 -6.20
C VAL A 9 -20.55 -35.82 -7.03
N ALA A 10 -21.57 -35.63 -7.86
CA ALA A 10 -21.73 -34.40 -8.64
C ALA A 10 -21.96 -33.16 -7.76
N LEU A 11 -22.75 -33.29 -6.69
CA LEU A 11 -22.95 -32.21 -5.71
C LEU A 11 -21.67 -31.93 -4.91
N GLY A 12 -20.94 -32.96 -4.49
CA GLY A 12 -19.66 -32.81 -3.77
C GLY A 12 -18.57 -32.14 -4.60
N LEU A 13 -18.48 -32.47 -5.89
CA LEU A 13 -17.56 -31.83 -6.83
C LEU A 13 -17.97 -30.37 -7.11
N GLY A 14 -19.28 -30.11 -7.28
CA GLY A 14 -19.79 -28.74 -7.45
C GLY A 14 -19.50 -27.84 -6.24
N PHE A 15 -19.71 -28.35 -5.03
CA PHE A 15 -19.37 -27.64 -3.79
C PHE A 15 -17.86 -27.47 -3.57
N GLY A 16 -17.06 -28.48 -3.93
CA GLY A 16 -15.60 -28.42 -3.84
C GLY A 16 -15.01 -27.35 -4.76
N VAL A 17 -15.47 -27.31 -6.01
CA VAL A 17 -15.06 -26.30 -7.00
C VAL A 17 -15.55 -24.92 -6.60
N TRP A 18 -16.81 -24.78 -6.13
CA TRP A 18 -17.34 -23.51 -5.63
C TRP A 18 -16.50 -22.97 -4.48
N LYS A 19 -16.18 -23.78 -3.46
CA LYS A 19 -15.33 -23.35 -2.34
C LYS A 19 -13.91 -22.97 -2.73
N TRP A 20 -13.36 -23.60 -3.76
CA TRP A 20 -12.03 -23.26 -4.27
C TRP A 20 -12.03 -21.93 -5.04
N VAL A 21 -13.11 -21.65 -5.79
CA VAL A 21 -13.31 -20.40 -6.52
C VAL A 21 -13.69 -19.24 -5.61
N THR A 22 -14.42 -19.49 -4.52
CA THR A 22 -14.75 -18.48 -3.49
C THR A 22 -13.70 -18.34 -2.41
N ARG A 23 -12.55 -19.03 -2.54
CA ARG A 23 -11.41 -18.77 -1.66
C ARG A 23 -11.01 -17.33 -1.96
N GLU A 24 -11.19 -16.45 -0.97
CA GLU A 24 -11.00 -15.01 -1.08
C GLU A 24 -9.70 -14.75 -1.85
N LYS A 25 -9.83 -14.12 -3.02
CA LYS A 25 -8.64 -13.70 -3.76
C LYS A 25 -7.86 -12.76 -2.82
N PRO A 26 -6.55 -12.97 -2.66
CA PRO A 26 -5.75 -12.05 -1.85
C PRO A 26 -5.99 -10.62 -2.35
N SER A 27 -6.18 -9.68 -1.42
CA SER A 27 -6.36 -8.26 -1.76
C SER A 27 -5.11 -7.74 -2.46
N TYR A 28 -5.26 -6.68 -3.27
CA TYR A 28 -4.12 -6.05 -3.94
C TYR A 28 -3.05 -5.64 -2.92
N GLU A 29 -3.49 -5.06 -1.80
CA GLU A 29 -2.66 -4.59 -0.70
C GLU A 29 -1.83 -5.72 -0.08
N SER A 30 -2.35 -6.96 -0.04
CA SER A 30 -1.63 -8.10 0.54
C SER A 30 -0.39 -8.55 -0.23
N ALA A 31 -0.16 -8.01 -1.44
CA ALA A 31 1.03 -8.29 -2.23
C ALA A 31 2.27 -7.48 -1.78
N PHE A 32 2.09 -6.44 -0.96
CA PHE A 32 3.16 -5.51 -0.58
C PHE A 32 3.54 -5.69 0.88
N VAL A 33 4.82 -5.95 1.14
CA VAL A 33 5.37 -6.16 2.49
C VAL A 33 6.49 -5.19 2.83
N GLU A 34 6.98 -4.45 1.83
CA GLU A 34 8.00 -3.42 1.98
C GLU A 34 7.35 -2.05 2.00
N TYR A 35 7.95 -1.15 2.77
CA TYR A 35 7.41 0.16 3.07
C TYR A 35 8.49 1.23 2.90
N VAL A 36 8.05 2.39 2.45
CA VAL A 36 8.84 3.62 2.39
C VAL A 36 8.15 4.64 3.28
N TRP A 37 8.84 5.07 4.32
CA TRP A 37 8.40 6.16 5.19
C TRP A 37 9.09 7.44 4.74
N ILE A 38 8.30 8.46 4.41
CA ILE A 38 8.78 9.76 3.93
C ILE A 38 8.48 10.78 5.02
N ASP A 39 9.52 11.34 5.63
CA ASP A 39 9.38 12.37 6.65
C ASP A 39 9.23 13.75 5.99
N TYR A 40 8.14 14.44 6.33
CA TYR A 40 7.81 15.75 5.79
C TYR A 40 8.40 16.86 6.69
N PRO A 41 8.96 17.94 6.11
CA PRO A 41 9.31 19.11 6.88
C PRO A 41 8.04 19.82 7.41
N ALA A 42 8.20 20.63 8.46
CA ALA A 42 7.10 21.40 9.04
C ALA A 42 6.46 22.36 8.03
N GLY A 43 5.16 22.63 8.22
CA GLY A 43 4.39 23.58 7.39
C GLY A 43 3.67 22.97 6.19
N ASN A 44 3.71 21.64 6.01
CA ASN A 44 2.91 20.94 5.00
C ASN A 44 1.55 20.56 5.60
N MET A 45 0.50 21.33 5.31
CA MET A 45 -0.82 21.08 5.90
C MET A 45 -1.53 19.90 5.21
N LEU A 46 -2.18 19.06 6.01
CA LEU A 46 -3.00 17.95 5.50
C LEU A 46 -4.28 18.47 4.84
N GLU A 47 -4.86 19.55 5.38
CA GLU A 47 -6.12 20.14 4.91
C GLU A 47 -5.95 21.09 3.71
N THR A 48 -4.71 21.43 3.31
CA THR A 48 -4.53 22.13 2.03
C THR A 48 -4.89 21.16 0.91
N VAL A 49 -5.87 21.58 0.10
CA VAL A 49 -6.35 20.88 -1.10
C VAL A 49 -5.16 20.35 -1.88
N ASP A 50 -4.98 19.03 -1.85
CA ASP A 50 -3.97 18.27 -2.60
C ASP A 50 -2.53 18.33 -2.05
N PHE A 51 -2.27 17.82 -0.83
CA PHE A 51 -0.90 17.48 -0.41
C PHE A 51 -0.25 16.40 -1.30
N GLY A 52 -0.98 15.85 -2.28
CA GLY A 52 -0.48 14.89 -3.26
C GLY A 52 -0.74 13.43 -2.91
N GLY A 53 -1.31 13.13 -1.74
CA GLY A 53 -1.61 11.77 -1.26
C GLY A 53 -2.34 10.89 -2.27
N ASP A 54 -3.53 11.32 -2.68
CA ASP A 54 -4.36 10.59 -3.64
C ASP A 54 -3.66 10.41 -4.99
N ARG A 55 -2.85 11.39 -5.39
CA ARG A 55 -2.10 11.33 -6.64
C ARG A 55 -0.92 10.37 -6.56
N MET A 56 -0.22 10.31 -5.42
CA MET A 56 0.80 9.29 -5.16
C MET A 56 0.18 7.89 -5.20
N ASP A 57 -0.97 7.69 -4.53
CA ASP A 57 -1.68 6.41 -4.53
C ASP A 57 -2.08 5.98 -5.95
N SER A 58 -2.67 6.89 -6.74
CA SER A 58 -3.06 6.62 -8.12
C SER A 58 -1.88 6.19 -8.98
N ILE A 59 -0.75 6.92 -8.90
CA ILE A 59 0.45 6.61 -9.69
C ILE A 59 0.98 5.21 -9.33
N LEU A 60 1.05 4.88 -8.04
CA LEU A 60 1.55 3.58 -7.59
C LEU A 60 0.65 2.44 -8.03
N ARG A 61 -0.66 2.60 -7.89
CA ARG A 61 -1.65 1.58 -8.30
C ARG A 61 -1.69 1.38 -9.81
N GLU A 62 -1.62 2.45 -10.60
CA GLU A 62 -1.55 2.38 -12.06
C GLU A 62 -0.31 1.62 -12.54
N ARG A 63 0.84 1.85 -11.88
CA ARG A 63 2.09 1.13 -12.14
C ARG A 63 2.12 -0.28 -11.56
N LYS A 64 1.14 -0.62 -10.74
CA LYS A 64 1.10 -1.84 -9.91
C LYS A 64 2.35 -1.98 -9.02
N ALA A 65 2.92 -0.87 -8.60
CA ALA A 65 4.18 -0.80 -7.85
C ALA A 65 3.96 -0.58 -6.34
N GLY A 66 2.73 -0.32 -5.91
CA GLY A 66 2.42 -0.06 -4.50
C GLY A 66 1.11 0.67 -4.28
N TYR A 67 0.94 1.22 -3.08
CA TYR A 67 -0.17 2.09 -2.71
C TYR A 67 0.20 3.00 -1.52
N LEU A 68 -0.61 4.02 -1.26
CA LEU A 68 -0.50 4.86 -0.06
C LEU A 68 -1.05 4.08 1.15
N ALA A 69 -0.17 3.68 2.06
CA ALA A 69 -0.52 2.87 3.21
C ALA A 69 -0.98 3.70 4.42
N GLY A 70 -0.43 4.89 4.59
CA GLY A 70 -0.72 5.73 5.75
C GLY A 70 -0.24 7.16 5.61
N VAL A 71 -0.88 8.05 6.36
CA VAL A 71 -0.45 9.45 6.51
C VAL A 71 -0.53 9.80 7.98
N THR A 72 0.60 10.15 8.57
CA THR A 72 0.68 10.60 9.96
C THR A 72 0.68 12.13 9.98
N SER A 73 -0.20 12.71 10.79
CA SER A 73 -0.30 14.16 10.96
C SER A 73 -0.28 14.58 12.43
N ARG A 74 0.04 15.85 12.67
CA ARG A 74 0.13 16.44 14.01
C ARG A 74 -0.32 17.90 14.01
N GLY A 75 -0.93 18.35 15.11
CA GLY A 75 -1.28 19.75 15.35
C GLY A 75 -2.70 20.12 14.96
N ASP A 76 -3.02 21.41 15.11
CA ASP A 76 -4.27 22.05 14.69
C ASP A 76 -3.93 23.48 14.17
N PRO A 77 -3.96 23.75 12.85
CA PRO A 77 -4.39 22.83 11.78
C PRO A 77 -3.42 21.64 11.60
N PRO A 78 -3.89 20.47 11.11
CA PRO A 78 -3.08 19.28 11.02
C PRO A 78 -1.99 19.41 9.95
N GLU A 79 -0.74 19.20 10.35
CA GLU A 79 0.44 19.13 9.47
C GLU A 79 0.85 17.68 9.20
N VAL A 80 1.20 17.37 7.96
CA VAL A 80 1.77 16.08 7.56
C VAL A 80 3.17 15.96 8.15
N VAL A 81 3.39 14.88 8.89
CA VAL A 81 4.68 14.55 9.50
C VAL A 81 5.34 13.40 8.75
N GLU A 82 4.55 12.41 8.35
CA GLU A 82 5.06 11.23 7.66
C GLU A 82 4.04 10.71 6.65
N VAL A 83 4.53 10.27 5.49
CA VAL A 83 3.76 9.54 4.48
C VAL A 83 4.35 8.15 4.33
N GLU A 84 3.49 7.14 4.37
CA GLU A 84 3.87 5.74 4.29
C GLU A 84 3.36 5.15 2.97
N LEU A 85 4.28 4.60 2.18
CA LEU A 85 3.98 3.94 0.91
C LEU A 85 4.32 2.46 1.03
N ALA A 86 3.36 1.57 0.78
CA ALA A 86 3.64 0.15 0.64
C ALA A 86 4.04 -0.12 -0.81
N VAL A 87 5.21 -0.70 -1.06
CA VAL A 87 5.81 -0.84 -2.39
C VAL A 87 6.42 -2.22 -2.61
N ASP A 88 6.63 -2.57 -3.87
CA ASP A 88 7.40 -3.74 -4.32
C ASP A 88 8.52 -3.23 -5.23
N LEU A 89 9.53 -2.60 -4.62
CA LEU A 89 10.61 -1.87 -5.32
C LEU A 89 11.92 -2.07 -4.57
N ASP A 90 13.01 -2.25 -5.32
CA ASP A 90 14.33 -2.31 -4.70
C ASP A 90 14.80 -0.94 -4.17
N ALA A 91 15.96 -0.90 -3.51
CA ALA A 91 16.49 0.33 -2.91
C ALA A 91 16.80 1.43 -3.94
N LEU A 92 17.21 1.06 -5.16
CA LEU A 92 17.49 2.02 -6.23
C LEU A 92 16.18 2.56 -6.81
N GLU A 93 15.22 1.68 -7.07
CA GLU A 93 13.91 2.01 -7.59
C GLU A 93 13.11 2.89 -6.62
N THR A 94 13.18 2.58 -5.32
CA THR A 94 12.59 3.40 -4.26
C THR A 94 13.16 4.82 -4.27
N LYS A 95 14.48 4.96 -4.37
CA LYS A 95 15.12 6.27 -4.46
C LYS A 95 14.66 7.04 -5.70
N VAL A 96 14.57 6.37 -6.85
CA VAL A 96 14.09 6.97 -8.10
C VAL A 96 12.64 7.43 -7.96
N LEU A 97 11.77 6.62 -7.35
CA LEU A 97 10.37 6.96 -7.09
C LEU A 97 10.24 8.22 -6.22
N VAL A 98 10.98 8.28 -5.10
CA VAL A 98 10.93 9.45 -4.19
C VAL A 98 11.42 10.71 -4.89
N GLU A 99 12.50 10.63 -5.66
CA GLU A 99 13.01 11.77 -6.43
C GLU A 99 12.05 12.19 -7.57
N GLU A 100 11.33 11.24 -8.18
CA GLU A 100 10.27 11.52 -9.14
C GLU A 100 9.11 12.27 -8.48
N PHE A 101 8.65 11.82 -7.32
CA PHE A 101 7.59 12.50 -6.56
C PHE A 101 8.01 13.90 -6.10
N LYS A 102 9.29 14.09 -5.74
CA LYS A 102 9.86 15.43 -5.49
C LYS A 102 9.84 16.30 -6.75
N GLY A 103 10.21 15.73 -7.90
CA GLY A 103 10.16 16.42 -9.20
C GLY A 103 8.75 16.84 -9.62
N MET A 104 7.73 16.06 -9.23
CA MET A 104 6.31 16.35 -9.48
C MET A 104 5.69 17.30 -8.45
N GLY A 105 6.40 17.63 -7.37
CA GLY A 105 5.88 18.44 -6.26
C GLY A 105 4.89 17.69 -5.36
N LEU A 106 4.89 16.36 -5.40
CA LEU A 106 4.07 15.50 -4.51
C LEU A 106 4.75 15.24 -3.17
N VAL A 107 6.08 15.36 -3.13
CA VAL A 107 6.89 15.24 -1.93
C VAL A 107 7.76 16.50 -1.83
N PRO A 108 7.87 17.14 -0.64
CA PRO A 108 8.78 18.28 -0.44
C PRO A 108 10.23 17.92 -0.77
N LYS A 109 10.98 18.86 -1.34
CA LYS A 109 12.37 18.59 -1.77
C LYS A 109 13.27 18.21 -0.61
N GLU A 110 13.01 18.81 0.54
CA GLU A 110 13.72 18.64 1.81
C GLU A 110 13.31 17.37 2.56
N ALA A 111 12.29 16.64 2.08
CA ALA A 111 11.83 15.41 2.73
C ALA A 111 12.92 14.34 2.70
N THR A 112 13.06 13.64 3.82
CA THR A 112 13.89 12.44 3.95
C THR A 112 13.04 11.19 3.82
N PHE A 113 13.67 10.05 3.54
CA PHE A 113 12.95 8.78 3.48
C PHE A 113 13.78 7.63 4.04
N GLU A 114 13.07 6.63 4.57
CA GLU A 114 13.60 5.36 5.03
C GLU A 114 12.81 4.22 4.39
N SER A 115 13.46 3.09 4.11
CA SER A 115 12.84 1.89 3.54
C SER A 115 12.99 0.72 4.50
N GLY A 116 11.96 -0.13 4.59
CA GLY A 116 12.01 -1.31 5.44
C GLY A 116 10.75 -2.15 5.40
N THR A 117 10.56 -2.97 6.43
CA THR A 117 9.38 -3.83 6.62
C THR A 117 8.85 -3.66 8.03
N TYR A 118 7.60 -4.06 8.28
CA TYR A 118 7.07 -4.08 9.64
C TYR A 118 7.54 -5.31 10.44
N PRO A 119 7.75 -5.16 11.77
CA PRO A 119 7.75 -3.91 12.53
C PRO A 119 8.99 -3.05 12.18
N ARG A 120 8.79 -1.73 12.06
CA ARG A 120 9.89 -0.79 11.80
C ARG A 120 10.93 -0.90 12.92
N SER A 121 12.16 -1.26 12.55
CA SER A 121 13.28 -1.38 13.48
C SER A 121 13.59 -0.03 14.12
N GLY A 122 13.73 0.01 15.45
CA GLY A 122 14.08 1.23 16.20
C GLY A 122 12.91 2.05 16.77
N LEU A 123 11.66 1.58 16.63
CA LEU A 123 10.47 2.21 17.24
C LEU A 123 10.09 1.65 18.63
N LEU A 124 10.74 0.55 19.05
CA LEU A 124 10.45 -0.17 20.31
C LEU A 124 11.56 -0.07 21.35
N ASP A 125 12.55 0.81 21.15
CA ASP A 125 13.62 1.07 22.12
C ASP A 125 13.25 2.17 23.13
#